data_AF-A0A4P9YTJ2-F1
#
_entry.id   AF-A0A4P9YTJ2-F1
#
_cell.length_a   1.000
_cell.length_b   1.000
_cell.length_c   1.000
_cell.angle_alpha   90.00
_cell.angle_beta   90.00
_cell.angle_gamma   90.00
#
_symmetry.space_group_name_H-M   'P 1'
#
loop_
_entity.id
_entity.type
_entity.pdbx_description
1 polymer ?
#
loop_
_entity_poly.entity_id
_entity_poly.type
_entity_poly.pdbx_seq_one_letter_code
_entity_poly.pdbx_strand_id
1 'polypeptide(L)'
;MRLDGSNFKNFTKRCKKPFDERITYSLLNTGKDLLAETNACTAFVQSDEISLIFKGVDPFYGVQTKYGGRISKLASTTASFAAARFNYYLNLYNWEDQNIHMTQGFGNFDCRLFNVPSNKELIDVVMWRHQYECRRNTIAMMALSEYGKKSIHEVSTITLLDRLIGTYGSFENLLQRFHPIHFYGAFIKKEQFKIQGYNPKTNEEFDDVIRTRVAHRCFDLTPEFPNAEDFLTKKYWDETDLTNLQPPSEFERPNISTFESRSRRRANHYE
;
A
#
# COMPACT_ATOMS: atom_id res chain seq x y z
N MET A 1 -5.30 9.10 -9.21
CA MET A 1 -5.63 9.90 -8.01
C MET A 1 -4.57 9.65 -6.96
N ARG A 2 -4.16 10.66 -6.19
CA ARG A 2 -3.12 10.52 -5.18
C ARG A 2 -3.60 11.09 -3.85
N LEU A 3 -3.42 10.36 -2.78
CA LEU A 3 -3.74 10.77 -1.42
C LEU A 3 -2.45 10.92 -0.62
N ASP A 4 -2.33 11.99 0.15
CA ASP A 4 -1.15 12.27 0.97
C ASP A 4 -1.56 12.60 2.41
N GLY A 5 -0.81 12.04 3.37
CA GLY A 5 -1.03 12.23 4.79
C GLY A 5 -0.78 13.68 5.23
N SER A 6 -1.84 14.39 5.58
CA SER A 6 -1.74 15.78 6.03
C SER A 6 -1.03 15.88 7.39
N ASN A 7 0.16 16.49 7.39
CA ASN A 7 0.98 16.73 8.58
C ASN A 7 1.43 15.42 9.29
N PHE A 8 1.63 14.34 8.53
CA PHE A 8 1.97 13.02 9.07
C PHE A 8 3.32 12.97 9.79
N LYS A 9 4.26 13.86 9.46
CA LYS A 9 5.51 14.04 10.21
C LYS A 9 5.28 14.36 11.69
N ASN A 10 4.30 15.22 11.98
CA ASN A 10 3.95 15.57 13.36
C ASN A 10 3.07 14.49 14.00
N PHE A 11 2.11 13.95 13.23
CA PHE A 11 1.25 12.85 13.67
C PHE A 11 2.06 11.64 14.14
N THR A 12 3.06 11.23 13.37
CA THR A 12 3.89 10.05 13.65
C THR A 12 5.12 10.36 14.52
N LYS A 13 5.22 11.57 15.10
CA LYS A 13 6.44 12.01 15.82
C LYS A 13 6.84 11.06 16.95
N ARG A 14 5.86 10.49 17.65
CA ARG A 14 6.10 9.60 18.79
C ARG A 14 6.19 8.12 18.40
N CYS A 15 5.77 7.75 17.20
CA CYS A 15 5.81 6.37 16.74
C CYS A 15 7.25 5.84 16.61
N LYS A 16 7.36 4.51 16.57
CA LYS A 16 8.62 3.80 16.34
C LYS A 16 9.33 4.34 15.09
N LYS A 17 10.65 4.47 15.17
CA LYS A 17 11.53 4.93 14.08
C LYS A 17 12.46 3.81 13.64
N PRO A 18 12.86 3.77 12.35
CA PRO A 18 12.42 4.67 11.28
C PRO A 18 10.99 4.40 10.81
N PHE A 19 10.47 3.20 11.05
CA PHE A 19 9.13 2.79 10.63
C PHE A 19 8.35 2.16 11.79
N ASP A 20 7.04 2.39 11.80
CA ASP A 20 6.11 1.78 12.74
C ASP A 20 5.13 0.92 11.94
N GLU A 21 5.22 -0.40 12.14
CA GLU A 21 4.43 -1.38 11.42
C GLU A 21 2.92 -1.13 11.53
N ARG A 22 2.43 -0.58 12.64
CA ARG A 22 1.01 -0.28 12.84
C ARG A 22 0.53 0.80 11.88
N ILE A 23 1.35 1.83 11.65
CA ILE A 23 1.07 2.89 10.66
C ILE A 23 1.09 2.30 9.27
N THR A 24 2.13 1.53 8.93
CA THR A 24 2.30 0.92 7.62
C THR A 24 1.15 -0.02 7.26
N TYR A 25 0.75 -0.91 8.17
CA TYR A 25 -0.37 -1.83 7.91
C TYR A 25 -1.72 -1.10 7.90
N SER A 26 -1.88 -0.01 8.66
CA SER A 26 -3.08 0.83 8.58
C SER A 26 -3.22 1.50 7.22
N LEU A 27 -2.13 2.03 6.65
CA LEU A 27 -2.13 2.60 5.30
C LEU A 27 -2.32 1.54 4.22
N LEU A 28 -1.66 0.39 4.36
CA LEU A 28 -1.83 -0.74 3.46
C LEU A 28 -3.30 -1.19 3.39
N ASN A 29 -3.93 -1.39 4.54
CA ASN A 29 -5.33 -1.83 4.58
C ASN A 29 -6.29 -0.72 4.11
N THR A 30 -5.98 0.55 4.40
CA THR A 30 -6.68 1.70 3.80
C THR A 30 -6.60 1.69 2.28
N GLY A 31 -5.43 1.38 1.71
CA GLY A 31 -5.23 1.22 0.26
C GLY A 31 -6.05 0.08 -0.33
N LYS A 32 -6.18 -1.05 0.39
CA LYS A 32 -7.04 -2.17 -0.04
C LYS A 32 -8.52 -1.78 -0.08
N ASP A 33 -8.99 -1.08 0.95
CA ASP A 33 -10.37 -0.61 1.01
C ASP A 33 -10.66 0.44 -0.05
N LEU A 34 -9.71 1.36 -0.29
CA LEU A 34 -9.81 2.36 -1.36
C LEU A 34 -9.89 1.70 -2.74
N LEU A 35 -9.05 0.70 -3.02
CA LEU A 35 -9.10 -0.05 -4.28
C LEU A 35 -10.50 -0.63 -4.52
N ALA A 36 -11.11 -1.22 -3.47
CA ALA A 36 -12.45 -1.78 -3.54
C ALA A 36 -13.53 -0.70 -3.71
N GLU A 37 -13.45 0.38 -2.94
CA GLU A 37 -14.43 1.48 -2.90
C GLU A 37 -14.45 2.30 -4.19
N THR A 38 -13.29 2.51 -4.82
CA THR A 38 -13.19 3.35 -6.02
C THR A 38 -13.21 2.55 -7.31
N ASN A 39 -13.10 1.22 -7.25
CA ASN A 39 -12.83 0.36 -8.42
C ASN A 39 -11.57 0.77 -9.19
N ALA A 40 -10.53 1.23 -8.47
CA ALA A 40 -9.21 1.39 -9.06
C ALA A 40 -8.67 0.02 -9.52
N CYS A 41 -7.84 0.01 -10.57
CA CYS A 41 -7.18 -1.21 -11.06
C CYS A 41 -6.01 -1.59 -10.15
N THR A 42 -5.24 -0.58 -9.75
CA THR A 42 -4.07 -0.72 -8.87
C THR A 42 -4.09 0.39 -7.82
N ALA A 43 -3.70 0.07 -6.59
CA ALA A 43 -3.35 1.04 -5.58
C ALA A 43 -1.87 0.83 -5.20
N PHE A 44 -1.08 1.89 -5.16
CA PHE A 44 0.31 1.87 -4.72
C PHE A 44 0.42 2.64 -3.40
N VAL A 45 0.91 1.99 -2.36
CA VAL A 45 1.08 2.57 -1.02
C VAL A 45 2.55 2.67 -0.69
N GLN A 46 3.02 3.85 -0.30
CA GLN A 46 4.37 4.05 0.21
C GLN A 46 4.41 5.23 1.18
N SER A 47 5.20 5.10 2.26
CA SER A 47 5.23 6.09 3.35
C SER A 47 3.81 6.38 3.86
N ASP A 48 3.31 7.59 3.66
CA ASP A 48 2.02 8.17 3.97
C ASP A 48 1.19 8.52 2.72
N GLU A 49 1.67 8.11 1.53
CA GLU A 49 1.02 8.33 0.24
C GLU A 49 0.28 7.07 -0.25
N ILE A 50 -0.90 7.26 -0.84
CA ILE A 50 -1.65 6.23 -1.57
C ILE A 50 -1.98 6.74 -2.97
N SER A 51 -1.44 6.10 -3.99
CA SER A 51 -1.75 6.37 -5.40
C SER A 51 -2.76 5.36 -5.92
N LEU A 52 -3.93 5.81 -6.38
CA LEU A 52 -4.98 5.02 -7.01
C LEU A 52 -4.95 5.20 -8.53
N ILE A 53 -4.79 4.08 -9.24
CA ILE A 53 -4.68 4.01 -10.69
C ILE A 53 -5.98 3.50 -11.29
N PHE A 54 -6.46 4.19 -12.32
CA PHE A 54 -7.70 3.87 -13.02
C PHE A 54 -7.38 3.62 -14.49
N LYS A 55 -8.11 2.70 -15.12
CA LYS A 55 -8.11 2.60 -16.57
C LYS A 55 -8.73 3.86 -17.17
N GLY A 56 -8.14 4.35 -18.26
CA GLY A 56 -8.75 5.42 -19.05
C GLY A 56 -10.17 5.05 -19.45
N VAL A 57 -11.10 6.00 -19.30
CA VAL A 57 -12.48 5.85 -19.76
C VAL A 57 -12.65 6.63 -21.05
N ASP A 58 -13.32 6.01 -22.03
CA ASP A 58 -13.76 6.72 -23.22
C ASP A 58 -15.24 7.06 -23.05
N PRO A 59 -15.60 8.35 -22.94
CA PRO A 59 -16.97 8.80 -22.77
C PRO A 59 -17.91 8.34 -23.89
N PHE A 60 -17.40 8.11 -25.10
CA PHE A 60 -18.20 7.70 -26.25
C PHE A 60 -18.68 6.25 -26.16
N TYR A 61 -18.03 5.42 -25.35
CA TYR A 61 -18.42 4.02 -25.13
C TYR A 61 -19.26 3.83 -23.84
N GLY A 62 -19.81 4.91 -23.28
CA GLY A 62 -20.74 4.85 -22.15
C GLY A 62 -20.12 4.43 -20.81
N VAL A 63 -18.79 4.30 -20.72
CA VAL A 63 -18.09 3.97 -19.47
C VAL A 63 -18.00 5.24 -18.62
N GLN A 64 -18.80 5.29 -17.55
CA GLN A 64 -18.75 6.40 -16.61
C GLN A 64 -17.82 6.10 -15.43
N THR A 65 -16.97 7.07 -15.09
CA THR A 65 -16.25 7.06 -13.82
C THR A 65 -17.21 7.32 -12.66
N LYS A 66 -16.79 6.93 -11.46
CA LYS A 66 -17.53 7.23 -10.23
C LYS A 66 -17.84 8.74 -10.16
N TYR A 67 -19.07 9.08 -9.75
CA TYR A 67 -19.58 10.45 -9.70
C TYR A 67 -19.54 11.23 -11.03
N GLY A 68 -19.45 10.54 -12.18
CA GLY A 68 -19.36 11.16 -13.50
C GLY A 68 -18.08 11.97 -13.71
N GLY A 69 -16.98 11.60 -13.03
CA GLY A 69 -15.68 12.24 -13.20
C GLY A 69 -15.52 13.60 -12.51
N ARG A 70 -16.50 14.02 -11.69
CA ARG A 70 -16.46 15.30 -10.97
C ARG A 70 -15.28 15.34 -9.99
N ILE A 71 -14.24 16.07 -10.35
CA ILE A 71 -12.95 16.15 -9.65
C ILE A 71 -13.14 16.46 -8.17
N SER A 72 -13.88 17.53 -7.82
CA SER A 72 -14.07 17.93 -6.42
C SER A 72 -14.81 16.88 -5.60
N LYS A 73 -15.77 16.15 -6.18
CA LYS A 73 -16.52 15.10 -5.48
C LYS A 73 -15.63 13.87 -5.27
N LEU A 74 -14.86 13.48 -6.29
CA LEU A 74 -13.88 12.40 -6.18
C LEU A 74 -12.82 12.72 -5.13
N ALA A 75 -12.19 13.90 -5.18
CA ALA A 75 -11.16 14.31 -4.22
C ALA A 75 -11.68 14.27 -2.77
N SER A 76 -12.78 14.99 -2.51
CA SER A 76 -13.32 15.13 -1.16
C SER A 76 -13.79 13.81 -0.56
N THR A 77 -14.54 13.01 -1.33
CA THR A 77 -15.07 11.73 -0.81
C THR A 77 -13.97 10.69 -0.64
N THR A 78 -13.00 10.63 -1.54
CA THR A 78 -11.88 9.69 -1.45
C THR A 78 -10.94 10.05 -0.29
N ALA A 79 -10.62 11.34 -0.09
CA ALA A 79 -9.86 11.80 1.08
C ALA A 79 -10.59 11.50 2.40
N SER A 80 -11.89 11.80 2.45
CA SER A 80 -12.73 11.50 3.63
C SER A 80 -12.78 10.01 3.94
N PHE A 81 -12.91 9.17 2.91
CA PHE A 81 -12.92 7.72 3.07
C PHE A 81 -11.57 7.19 3.57
N ALA A 82 -10.47 7.68 3.01
CA ALA A 82 -9.12 7.30 3.44
C ALA A 82 -8.87 7.66 4.91
N ALA A 83 -9.24 8.87 5.33
CA ALA A 83 -9.15 9.27 6.73
C ALA A 83 -9.98 8.35 7.64
N ALA A 84 -11.24 8.07 7.28
CA ALA A 84 -12.11 7.19 8.06
C ALA A 84 -11.51 5.77 8.21
N ARG A 85 -11.03 5.18 7.12
CA ARG A 85 -10.46 3.81 7.12
C ARG A 85 -9.11 3.75 7.82
N PHE A 86 -8.24 4.74 7.61
CA PHE A 86 -6.95 4.80 8.29
C PHE A 86 -7.12 4.89 9.80
N ASN A 87 -7.96 5.81 10.29
CA ASN A 87 -8.22 5.93 11.72
C ASN A 87 -8.92 4.69 12.29
N TYR A 88 -9.83 4.05 11.52
CA TYR A 88 -10.40 2.76 11.91
C TYR A 88 -9.31 1.71 12.15
N TYR A 89 -8.37 1.54 11.22
CA TYR A 89 -7.30 0.55 11.36
C TYR A 89 -6.32 0.90 12.49
N LEU A 90 -5.98 2.16 12.68
CA LEU A 90 -5.13 2.60 13.78
C LEU A 90 -5.73 2.25 15.15
N ASN A 91 -7.05 2.39 15.29
CA ASN A 91 -7.78 2.09 16.52
C ASN A 91 -7.88 0.58 16.84
N LEU A 92 -7.46 -0.30 15.92
CA LEU A 92 -7.37 -1.73 16.20
C LEU A 92 -6.10 -2.12 16.97
N TYR A 93 -5.08 -1.27 16.98
CA TYR A 93 -3.81 -1.55 17.64
C TYR A 93 -3.79 -1.06 19.08
N ASN A 94 -3.02 -1.75 19.94
CA ASN A 94 -2.66 -1.22 21.25
C ASN A 94 -1.49 -0.22 21.09
N TRP A 95 -1.61 0.93 21.75
CA TRP A 95 -0.63 2.03 21.76
C TRP A 95 -0.06 2.31 23.17
N GLU A 96 -0.47 1.52 24.17
CA GLU A 96 -0.02 1.63 25.56
C GLU A 96 1.47 1.30 25.73
N ASP A 97 2.03 0.50 24.82
CA ASP A 97 3.41 0.02 24.84
C ASP A 97 4.48 1.11 24.73
N GLN A 98 4.11 2.34 24.35
CA GLN A 98 5.07 3.42 24.11
C GLN A 98 4.74 4.75 24.83
N ASN A 99 3.80 4.79 25.79
CA ASN A 99 3.23 6.06 26.31
C ASN A 99 2.76 6.99 25.17
N ILE A 100 2.33 6.39 24.06
CA ILE A 100 1.89 7.09 22.86
C ILE A 100 0.38 7.23 22.93
N HIS A 101 -0.09 8.45 23.21
CA HIS A 101 -1.49 8.80 23.00
C HIS A 101 -1.76 9.11 21.52
N MET A 102 -1.51 8.12 20.65
CA MET A 102 -1.89 8.18 19.23
C MET A 102 -3.40 8.34 19.08
N THR A 103 -4.15 7.87 20.08
CA THR A 103 -5.61 7.98 20.21
C THR A 103 -6.14 9.41 20.39
N GLN A 104 -5.27 10.42 20.57
CA GLN A 104 -5.70 11.83 20.69
C GLN A 104 -5.66 12.62 19.38
N GLY A 105 -5.08 12.06 18.31
CA GLY A 105 -5.01 12.71 17.00
C GLY A 105 -5.67 11.88 15.90
N PHE A 106 -6.15 12.56 14.85
CA PHE A 106 -6.69 11.90 13.66
C PHE A 106 -5.74 12.06 12.48
N GLY A 107 -5.47 10.97 11.78
CA GLY A 107 -4.82 11.02 10.48
C GLY A 107 -5.79 11.60 9.44
N ASN A 108 -5.36 12.65 8.75
CA ASN A 108 -6.12 13.31 7.69
C ASN A 108 -5.39 13.14 6.36
N PHE A 109 -6.13 13.19 5.25
CA PHE A 109 -5.57 13.05 3.91
C PHE A 109 -6.02 14.20 3.03
N ASP A 110 -5.13 14.66 2.15
CA ASP A 110 -5.56 15.36 0.95
C ASP A 110 -5.83 14.34 -0.18
N CYS A 111 -6.47 14.78 -1.26
CA CYS A 111 -6.55 13.97 -2.47
C CYS A 111 -6.45 14.85 -3.71
N ARG A 112 -5.55 14.49 -4.62
CA ARG A 112 -5.28 15.16 -5.89
C ARG A 112 -5.59 14.25 -7.04
N LEU A 113 -6.17 14.81 -8.09
CA LEU A 113 -6.49 14.11 -9.32
C LEU A 113 -5.74 14.78 -10.46
N PHE A 114 -5.18 13.95 -11.32
CA PHE A 114 -4.60 14.36 -12.58
C PHE A 114 -4.77 13.20 -13.56
N ASN A 115 -4.81 13.55 -14.84
CA ASN A 115 -4.88 12.60 -15.93
C ASN A 115 -3.54 12.61 -16.67
N VAL A 116 -3.24 11.49 -17.31
CA VAL A 116 -2.10 11.32 -18.20
C VAL A 116 -2.61 10.79 -19.54
N PRO A 117 -1.95 11.10 -20.66
CA PRO A 117 -2.50 10.83 -21.99
C PRO A 117 -2.39 9.36 -22.41
N SER A 118 -1.57 8.56 -21.73
CA SER A 118 -1.32 7.16 -22.09
C SER A 118 -0.94 6.31 -20.88
N ASN A 119 -1.04 4.98 -21.06
CA ASN A 119 -0.53 4.00 -20.11
C ASN A 119 0.99 4.14 -19.90
N LYS A 120 1.73 4.58 -20.92
CA LYS A 120 3.16 4.89 -20.82
C LYS A 120 3.45 6.02 -19.83
N GLU A 121 2.78 7.16 -19.97
CA GLU A 121 2.95 8.30 -19.03
C GLU A 121 2.49 7.93 -17.61
N LEU A 122 1.47 7.07 -17.50
CA LEU A 122 1.00 6.54 -16.23
C LEU A 122 2.08 5.72 -15.51
N ILE A 123 2.72 4.78 -16.21
CA ILE A 123 3.79 3.97 -15.63
C ILE A 123 5.00 4.83 -15.29
N ASP A 124 5.35 5.82 -16.12
CA ASP A 124 6.47 6.74 -15.87
C ASP A 124 6.25 7.55 -14.57
N VAL A 125 5.02 8.02 -14.31
CA VAL A 125 4.68 8.71 -13.04
C VAL A 125 4.82 7.78 -11.83
N VAL A 126 4.32 6.55 -11.92
CA VAL A 126 4.40 5.58 -10.81
C VAL A 126 5.84 5.11 -10.58
N MET A 127 6.60 4.88 -11.65
CA MET A 127 8.03 4.56 -11.58
C MET A 127 8.82 5.70 -10.95
N TRP A 128 8.51 6.95 -11.28
CA TRP A 128 9.17 8.09 -10.64
C TRP A 128 8.96 8.13 -9.12
N ARG A 129 7.75 7.80 -8.65
CA ARG A 129 7.49 7.60 -7.21
C ARG A 129 8.31 6.44 -6.67
N HIS A 130 8.05 5.24 -7.20
CA HIS A 130 8.63 3.97 -6.74
C HIS A 130 10.17 3.98 -6.73
N GLN A 131 10.79 4.29 -7.86
CA GLN A 131 12.24 4.18 -8.06
C GLN A 131 13.04 5.35 -7.48
N TYR A 132 12.49 6.56 -7.47
CA TYR A 132 13.29 7.75 -7.15
C TYR A 132 12.91 8.35 -5.81
N GLU A 133 11.69 8.84 -5.65
CA GLU A 133 11.34 9.56 -4.42
C GLU A 133 11.20 8.63 -3.22
N CYS A 134 10.43 7.56 -3.38
CA CYS A 134 10.17 6.60 -2.32
C CYS A 134 11.48 5.98 -1.82
N ARG A 135 12.31 5.46 -2.72
CA ARG A 135 13.62 4.89 -2.37
C ARG A 135 14.54 5.88 -1.69
N ARG A 136 14.66 7.09 -2.24
CA ARG A 136 15.51 8.14 -1.64
C ARG A 136 15.07 8.43 -0.20
N ASN A 137 13.77 8.58 0.02
CA ASN A 137 13.22 8.89 1.34
C ASN A 137 13.44 7.72 2.31
N THR A 138 13.17 6.49 1.88
CA THR A 138 13.36 5.29 2.70
C THR A 138 14.83 5.08 3.06
N ILE A 139 15.75 5.16 2.09
CA ILE A 139 17.19 5.00 2.31
C ILE A 139 17.69 6.06 3.31
N ALA A 140 17.26 7.31 3.14
CA ALA A 140 17.60 8.37 4.07
C ALA A 140 17.07 8.11 5.49
N MET A 141 15.85 7.59 5.63
CA MET A 141 15.26 7.24 6.93
C MET A 141 15.99 6.06 7.61
N MET A 142 16.30 5.01 6.86
CA MET A 142 17.11 3.88 7.34
C MET A 142 18.48 4.36 7.80
N ALA A 143 19.20 5.09 6.95
CA ALA A 143 20.54 5.61 7.25
C ALA A 143 20.53 6.59 8.43
N LEU A 144 19.50 7.43 8.57
CA LEU A 144 19.34 8.32 9.72
C LEU A 144 19.19 7.53 11.02
N SER A 145 18.44 6.44 11.00
CA SER A 145 18.23 5.58 12.16
C SER A 145 19.50 4.84 12.58
N GLU A 146 20.31 4.41 11.62
CA GLU A 146 21.53 3.63 11.87
C GLU A 146 22.74 4.50 12.22
N TYR A 147 22.93 5.62 11.52
CA TYR A 147 24.17 6.41 11.60
C TYR A 147 23.98 7.80 12.23
N GLY A 148 22.74 8.25 12.38
CA GLY A 148 22.42 9.58 12.89
C GLY A 148 22.65 10.71 11.88
N LYS A 149 22.11 11.90 12.22
CA LYS A 149 22.00 13.05 11.29
C LYS A 149 23.34 13.54 10.74
N LYS A 150 24.38 13.58 11.57
CA LYS A 150 25.71 14.10 11.17
C LYS A 150 26.35 13.23 10.10
N SER A 151 26.21 11.91 10.21
CA SER A 151 26.88 10.93 9.36
C SER A 151 26.29 10.82 7.95
N ILE A 152 25.06 11.30 7.76
CA ILE A 152 24.35 11.26 6.48
C ILE A 152 24.27 12.63 5.77
N HIS A 153 24.75 13.69 6.41
CA HIS A 153 24.72 15.04 5.85
C HIS A 153 25.54 15.11 4.56
N GLU A 154 24.95 15.63 3.47
CA GLU A 154 25.59 15.75 2.14
C GLU A 154 26.12 14.43 1.55
N VAL A 155 25.64 13.28 2.04
CA VAL A 155 25.98 11.98 1.48
C VAL A 155 24.96 11.59 0.41
N SER A 156 25.45 11.12 -0.74
CA SER A 156 24.59 10.68 -1.83
C SER A 156 23.74 9.47 -1.42
N THR A 157 22.53 9.35 -1.97
CA THR A 157 21.63 8.21 -1.72
C THR A 157 22.29 6.87 -2.02
N ILE A 158 23.07 6.78 -3.10
CA ILE A 158 23.76 5.56 -3.51
C ILE A 158 24.81 5.19 -2.44
N THR A 159 25.63 6.15 -2.02
CA THR A 159 26.61 5.93 -0.96
C THR A 159 25.97 5.53 0.37
N LEU A 160 24.79 6.09 0.70
CA LEU A 160 24.03 5.67 1.89
C LEU A 160 23.53 4.22 1.76
N LEU A 161 23.04 3.82 0.58
CA LEU A 161 22.64 2.45 0.31
C LEU A 161 23.83 1.48 0.42
N ASP A 162 24.97 1.82 -0.16
CA ASP A 162 26.18 0.99 -0.08
C ASP A 162 26.64 0.80 1.38
N ARG A 163 26.60 1.87 2.19
CA ARG A 163 26.90 1.79 3.62
C ARG A 163 25.93 0.88 4.37
N LEU A 164 24.63 1.02 4.10
CA LEU A 164 23.59 0.17 4.68
C LEU A 164 23.83 -1.30 4.30
N ILE A 165 24.04 -1.60 3.02
CA ILE A 165 24.37 -2.96 2.55
C ILE A 165 25.63 -3.49 3.25
N GLY A 166 26.69 -2.68 3.35
CA GLY A 166 27.91 -3.07 4.07
C GLY A 166 27.68 -3.34 5.56
N THR A 167 26.76 -2.61 6.20
CA THR A 167 26.40 -2.82 7.62
C THR A 167 25.64 -4.12 7.84
N TYR A 168 24.77 -4.49 6.90
CA TYR A 168 23.94 -5.69 6.97
C TYR A 168 24.54 -6.90 6.21
N GLY A 169 25.70 -6.74 5.58
CA GLY A 169 26.42 -7.75 4.82
C GLY A 169 25.87 -8.02 3.41
N SER A 170 24.56 -7.86 3.20
CA SER A 170 23.92 -7.96 1.89
C SER A 170 22.66 -7.11 1.78
N PHE A 171 22.16 -6.94 0.56
CA PHE A 171 20.91 -6.22 0.33
C PHE A 171 19.68 -7.00 0.83
N GLU A 172 19.71 -8.33 0.73
CA GLU A 172 18.65 -9.21 1.26
C GLU A 172 18.54 -9.08 2.78
N ASN A 173 19.67 -9.04 3.49
CA ASN A 173 19.69 -8.83 4.94
C ASN A 173 19.18 -7.44 5.32
N LEU A 174 19.50 -6.40 4.52
CA LEU A 174 18.94 -5.06 4.71
C LEU A 174 17.40 -5.08 4.56
N LEU A 175 16.88 -5.77 3.53
CA LEU A 175 15.44 -5.92 3.32
C LEU A 175 14.77 -6.77 4.41
N GLN A 176 15.43 -7.80 4.93
CA GLN A 176 14.93 -8.56 6.08
C GLN A 176 14.87 -7.70 7.35
N ARG A 177 15.88 -6.86 7.58
CA ARG A 177 15.95 -5.97 8.74
C ARG A 177 14.79 -4.99 8.80
N PHE A 178 14.45 -4.40 7.66
CA PHE A 178 13.48 -3.31 7.56
C PHE A 178 12.18 -3.70 6.85
N HIS A 179 12.00 -4.93 6.41
CA HIS A 179 10.87 -5.38 5.59
C HIS A 179 10.79 -4.69 4.19
N PRO A 180 10.59 -5.45 3.09
CA PRO A 180 10.60 -4.89 1.74
C PRO A 180 9.55 -3.80 1.47
N ILE A 181 8.41 -3.83 2.17
CA ILE A 181 7.36 -2.81 2.05
C ILE A 181 7.86 -1.38 2.26
N HIS A 182 8.89 -1.16 3.09
CA HIS A 182 9.42 0.18 3.30
C HIS A 182 10.31 0.61 2.12
N PHE A 183 10.99 -0.33 1.47
CA PHE A 183 11.88 -0.06 0.35
C PHE A 183 11.13 0.06 -0.98
N TYR A 184 10.21 -0.87 -1.25
CA TYR A 184 9.46 -0.96 -2.51
C TYR A 184 8.04 -0.40 -2.44
N GLY A 185 7.53 -0.08 -1.25
CA GLY A 185 6.09 0.13 -1.09
C GLY A 185 5.29 -1.15 -1.32
N ALA A 186 3.98 -1.00 -1.48
CA ALA A 186 3.06 -2.10 -1.77
C ALA A 186 2.17 -1.75 -2.96
N PHE A 187 2.22 -2.58 -4.00
CA PHE A 187 1.25 -2.59 -5.08
C PHE A 187 0.09 -3.50 -4.69
N ILE A 188 -1.13 -3.00 -4.81
CA ILE A 188 -2.37 -3.65 -4.39
C ILE A 188 -3.28 -3.78 -5.61
N LYS A 189 -3.70 -5.00 -5.94
CA LYS A 189 -4.65 -5.31 -7.01
C LYS A 189 -5.58 -6.44 -6.59
N LYS A 190 -6.59 -6.73 -7.40
CA LYS A 190 -7.41 -7.93 -7.22
C LYS A 190 -6.63 -9.15 -7.74
N GLU A 191 -6.70 -10.29 -7.08
CA GLU A 191 -6.25 -11.57 -7.65
C GLU A 191 -7.40 -12.56 -7.70
N GLN A 192 -7.40 -13.39 -8.74
CA GLN A 192 -8.33 -14.49 -8.89
C GLN A 192 -7.68 -15.75 -8.34
N PHE A 193 -8.47 -16.54 -7.60
CA PHE A 193 -8.03 -17.82 -7.07
C PHE A 193 -9.19 -18.81 -7.14
N LYS A 194 -8.85 -20.08 -7.37
CA LYS A 194 -9.81 -21.17 -7.37
C LYS A 194 -10.08 -21.61 -5.94
N ILE A 195 -11.34 -21.88 -5.64
CA ILE A 195 -11.73 -22.57 -4.41
C ILE A 195 -12.48 -23.85 -4.76
N GLN A 196 -12.29 -24.85 -3.92
CA GLN A 196 -13.12 -26.03 -3.86
C GLN A 196 -14.08 -25.87 -2.69
N GLY A 197 -15.27 -26.44 -2.79
CA GLY A 197 -16.23 -26.36 -1.72
C GLY A 197 -17.48 -27.16 -1.98
N TYR A 198 -18.42 -27.02 -1.05
CA TYR A 198 -19.66 -27.76 -1.03
C TYR A 198 -20.82 -26.78 -0.96
N ASN A 199 -21.83 -26.97 -1.80
CA ASN A 199 -23.05 -26.17 -1.80
C ASN A 199 -24.12 -26.85 -0.94
N PRO A 200 -24.42 -26.34 0.27
CA PRO A 200 -25.40 -26.97 1.17
C PRO A 200 -26.85 -26.89 0.65
N LYS A 201 -27.13 -26.09 -0.39
CA LYS A 201 -28.46 -26.00 -0.99
C LYS A 201 -28.69 -27.04 -2.09
N THR A 202 -27.66 -27.40 -2.86
CA THR A 202 -27.77 -28.39 -3.93
C THR A 202 -27.19 -29.75 -3.55
N ASN A 203 -26.50 -29.83 -2.40
CA ASN A 203 -25.79 -31.03 -1.92
C ASN A 203 -24.71 -31.51 -2.92
N GLU A 204 -24.12 -30.57 -3.66
CA GLU A 204 -23.10 -30.84 -4.68
C GLU A 204 -21.77 -30.23 -4.26
N GLU A 205 -20.69 -30.97 -4.52
CA GLU A 205 -19.34 -30.43 -4.50
C GLU A 205 -19.08 -29.62 -5.77
N PHE A 206 -18.32 -28.55 -5.64
CA PHE A 206 -17.83 -27.79 -6.77
C PHE A 206 -16.31 -27.71 -6.69
N ASP A 207 -15.70 -27.91 -7.85
CA ASP A 207 -14.31 -27.62 -8.10
C ASP A 207 -14.18 -26.32 -8.90
N ASP A 208 -13.03 -25.68 -8.79
CA ASP A 208 -12.61 -24.60 -9.68
C ASP A 208 -13.50 -23.35 -9.73
N VAL A 209 -14.25 -23.06 -8.66
CA VAL A 209 -14.99 -21.80 -8.58
C VAL A 209 -14.03 -20.63 -8.40
N ILE A 210 -14.00 -19.74 -9.38
CA ILE A 210 -13.16 -18.54 -9.33
C ILE A 210 -13.74 -17.55 -8.32
N ARG A 211 -12.91 -17.19 -7.34
CA ARG A 211 -13.14 -16.09 -6.40
C ARG A 211 -12.13 -14.99 -6.63
N THR A 212 -12.41 -13.84 -6.05
CA THR A 212 -11.55 -12.67 -6.11
C THR A 212 -11.26 -12.18 -4.72
N ARG A 213 -9.99 -11.87 -4.45
CA ARG A 213 -9.57 -11.17 -3.22
C ARG A 213 -8.68 -9.99 -3.57
N VAL A 214 -8.60 -9.02 -2.67
CA VAL A 214 -7.61 -7.95 -2.77
C VAL A 214 -6.30 -8.45 -2.19
N ALA A 215 -5.22 -8.30 -2.96
CA ALA A 215 -3.90 -8.75 -2.59
C ALA A 215 -2.86 -7.69 -2.89
N HIS A 216 -1.80 -7.68 -2.08
CA HIS A 216 -0.69 -6.75 -2.23
C HIS A 216 0.62 -7.52 -2.44
N ARG A 217 1.59 -6.87 -3.08
CA ARG A 217 2.92 -7.37 -3.36
C ARG A 217 3.93 -6.22 -3.22
N CYS A 218 5.11 -6.52 -2.69
CA CYS A 218 6.21 -5.56 -2.53
C CYS A 218 7.36 -6.04 -3.41
N PHE A 219 7.63 -5.33 -4.50
CA PHE A 219 8.60 -5.75 -5.51
C PHE A 219 9.13 -4.53 -6.25
N ASP A 220 10.19 -4.75 -7.00
CA ASP A 220 10.82 -3.75 -7.81
C ASP A 220 10.16 -3.60 -9.19
N LEU A 221 9.38 -2.54 -9.37
CA LEU A 221 8.82 -2.18 -10.67
C LEU A 221 9.85 -1.39 -11.50
N THR A 222 10.61 -2.08 -12.34
CA THR A 222 11.65 -1.50 -13.22
C THR A 222 11.17 -1.30 -14.65
N PRO A 223 11.86 -0.49 -15.48
CA PRO A 223 11.54 -0.33 -16.91
C PRO A 223 11.47 -1.65 -17.69
N GLU A 224 12.18 -2.68 -17.23
CA GLU A 224 12.24 -4.00 -17.85
C GLU A 224 11.07 -4.92 -17.43
N PHE A 225 10.19 -4.46 -16.53
CA PHE A 225 9.05 -5.25 -16.07
C PHE A 225 8.15 -5.66 -17.25
N PRO A 226 7.87 -6.96 -17.46
CA PRO A 226 7.09 -7.40 -18.60
C PRO A 226 5.69 -6.77 -18.62
N ASN A 227 5.28 -6.24 -19.77
CA ASN A 227 3.99 -5.55 -19.93
C ASN A 227 3.77 -4.38 -18.96
N ALA A 228 4.85 -3.69 -18.54
CA ALA A 228 4.79 -2.58 -17.56
C ALA A 228 3.73 -1.51 -17.88
N GLU A 229 3.53 -1.20 -19.17
CA GLU A 229 2.55 -0.19 -19.60
C GLU A 229 1.12 -0.56 -19.17
N ASP A 230 0.71 -1.81 -19.40
CA ASP A 230 -0.64 -2.26 -19.09
C ASP A 230 -0.77 -2.81 -17.66
N PHE A 231 0.35 -3.18 -17.04
CA PHE A 231 0.38 -3.76 -15.70
C PHE A 231 -0.47 -2.97 -14.71
N LEU A 232 -0.32 -1.64 -14.65
CA LEU A 232 -1.03 -0.81 -13.68
C LEU A 232 -2.53 -0.68 -13.96
N THR A 233 -2.97 -0.90 -15.20
CA THR A 233 -4.39 -0.74 -15.62
C THR A 233 -5.13 -2.07 -15.77
N LYS A 234 -4.42 -3.22 -15.76
CA LYS A 234 -5.01 -4.54 -15.62
C LYS A 234 -5.72 -4.67 -14.27
N LYS A 235 -6.96 -5.17 -14.28
CA LYS A 235 -7.79 -5.32 -13.08
C LYS A 235 -7.25 -6.37 -12.10
N TYR A 236 -6.67 -7.45 -12.63
CA TYR A 236 -6.18 -8.57 -11.84
C TYR A 236 -4.65 -8.67 -11.90
N TRP A 237 -4.07 -9.28 -10.87
CA TRP A 237 -2.78 -9.96 -10.98
C TRP A 237 -2.91 -11.12 -11.96
N ASP A 238 -1.98 -11.24 -12.91
CA ASP A 238 -1.88 -12.42 -13.77
C ASP A 238 -0.65 -13.29 -13.41
N GLU A 239 -0.62 -14.54 -13.90
CA GLU A 239 0.47 -15.47 -13.60
C GLU A 239 1.83 -14.96 -14.08
N THR A 240 1.84 -14.22 -15.20
CA THR A 240 3.06 -13.62 -15.73
C THR A 240 3.60 -12.50 -14.84
N ASP A 241 2.73 -11.71 -14.21
CA ASP A 241 3.14 -10.69 -13.26
C ASP A 241 3.85 -11.35 -12.06
N LEU A 242 3.29 -12.46 -11.56
CA LEU A 242 3.76 -13.15 -10.35
C LEU A 242 5.14 -13.78 -10.52
N THR A 243 5.46 -14.33 -11.69
CA THR A 243 6.75 -14.97 -11.96
C THR A 243 7.90 -13.97 -12.10
N ASN A 244 7.59 -12.69 -12.34
CA ASN A 244 8.58 -11.63 -12.55
C ASN A 244 8.81 -10.73 -11.33
N LEU A 245 8.17 -11.02 -10.18
CA LEU A 245 8.34 -10.21 -8.97
C LEU A 245 9.71 -10.44 -8.32
N GLN A 246 10.46 -9.36 -8.11
CA GLN A 246 11.73 -9.38 -7.37
C GLN A 246 11.74 -8.28 -6.30
N PRO A 247 12.01 -8.58 -5.02
CA PRO A 247 12.16 -9.92 -4.44
C PRO A 247 10.83 -10.71 -4.47
N PRO A 248 10.87 -12.05 -4.37
CA PRO A 248 9.67 -12.87 -4.28
C PRO A 248 8.79 -12.46 -3.10
N SER A 249 7.47 -12.59 -3.28
CA SER A 249 6.46 -11.91 -2.47
C SER A 249 6.24 -12.39 -1.03
N GLU A 250 7.09 -13.27 -0.52
CA GLU A 250 6.90 -13.94 0.76
C GLU A 250 7.70 -13.23 1.85
N PHE A 251 7.08 -12.21 2.45
CA PHE A 251 7.42 -11.79 3.80
C PHE A 251 6.16 -11.95 4.65
N GLU A 252 6.25 -12.84 5.65
CA GLU A 252 5.12 -13.24 6.48
C GLU A 252 4.44 -12.03 7.13
N ARG A 253 3.11 -12.02 7.13
CA ARG A 253 2.33 -11.06 7.88
C ARG A 253 2.63 -11.24 9.37
N PRO A 254 2.84 -10.17 10.16
CA PRO A 254 2.71 -10.30 11.60
C PRO A 254 1.30 -10.83 11.91
N ASN A 255 1.24 -11.81 12.81
CA ASN A 255 0.06 -12.62 13.06
C ASN A 255 -1.04 -11.77 13.74
N ILE A 256 -1.96 -11.21 12.94
CA ILE A 256 -3.09 -10.38 13.39
C ILE A 256 -4.21 -11.24 14.04
N SER A 257 -4.10 -12.58 13.97
CA SER A 257 -5.12 -13.52 14.48
C SER A 257 -5.39 -13.43 16.00
N THR A 258 -4.53 -12.75 16.76
CA THR A 258 -4.76 -12.46 18.18
C THR A 258 -5.79 -11.35 18.43
N PHE A 259 -6.19 -10.57 17.41
CA PHE A 259 -7.11 -9.44 17.56
C PHE A 259 -8.56 -9.72 17.12
N GLU A 260 -8.80 -10.62 16.16
CA GLU A 260 -10.15 -10.95 15.66
C GLU A 260 -11.03 -11.68 16.70
N SER A 261 -10.41 -12.31 17.71
CA SER A 261 -11.14 -12.98 18.80
C SER A 261 -11.82 -11.99 19.77
N ARG A 262 -11.37 -10.73 19.81
CA ARG A 262 -11.90 -9.70 20.73
C ARG A 262 -13.01 -8.84 20.14
N SER A 263 -13.04 -8.65 18.83
CA SER A 263 -14.11 -7.90 18.13
C SER A 263 -15.44 -8.65 18.14
N ARG A 264 -15.43 -9.99 18.05
CA ARG A 264 -16.65 -10.81 18.20
C ARG A 264 -17.26 -10.77 19.61
N ARG A 265 -16.46 -10.52 20.66
CA ARG A 265 -16.98 -10.42 22.04
C ARG A 265 -17.67 -9.08 22.34
N ARG A 266 -17.41 -8.01 21.58
CA ARG A 266 -18.09 -6.71 21.77
C ARG A 266 -19.38 -6.56 20.96
N ALA A 267 -19.58 -7.34 19.90
CA ALA A 267 -20.83 -7.34 19.15
C ALA A 267 -21.98 -8.03 19.91
N ASN A 268 -21.69 -9.00 20.78
CA ASN A 268 -22.70 -9.73 21.57
C ASN A 268 -23.02 -9.07 22.93
N HIS A 269 -22.72 -7.78 23.10
CA HIS A 269 -23.05 -7.02 24.31
C HIS A 269 -23.98 -5.83 24.04
N TYR A 270 -24.54 -5.78 22.83
CA TYR A 270 -25.60 -4.85 22.43
C TYR A 270 -26.77 -5.62 21.79
N GLU A 271 -27.19 -6.71 22.43
CA GLU A 271 -28.52 -7.31 22.29
C GLU A 271 -29.12 -7.50 23.69
#